data_AF-A0A0A7CPC4-F1
#
_entry.id   AF-A0A0A7CPC4-F1
#
_cell.length_a   1.000
_cell.length_b   1.000
_cell.length_c   1.000
_cell.angle_alpha   90.00
_cell.angle_beta   90.00
_cell.angle_gamma   90.00
#
_symmetry.space_group_name_H-M   'P 1'
#
loop_
_entity.id
_entity.type
_entity.pdbx_description
1 polymer ?
#
loop_
_entity_poly.entity_id
_entity_poly.type
_entity_poly.pdbx_seq_one_letter_code
_entity_poly.pdbx_strand_id
1 'polypeptide(L)'
;MRTSLCTLAIVAAALDVAAATQNVSHHDEVGMVVRDQFPTSQWGIKRARVHYPAGTIDIYDAWLTVWGGVVNTRCTNCGGGKAWQVMASNAGNGNDMLRNVQDNQCLDAYTVAGDTTPRVHGYACDPNNSNQQWYYGAKYYSWSRIMHRHYSSYCLCVGIGGDAYMGSCNEDNAIFSFIG
;
A
#
# COMPACT_ATOMS: atom_id res chain seq x y z
N MET A 1 -53.15 -59.71 3.28
CA MET A 1 -52.54 -58.84 4.30
C MET A 1 -51.36 -58.12 3.67
N ARG A 2 -51.44 -56.78 3.67
CA ARG A 2 -50.37 -55.76 3.57
C ARG A 2 -49.40 -55.84 2.37
N THR A 3 -49.76 -55.07 1.33
CA THR A 3 -48.83 -54.36 0.45
C THR A 3 -47.94 -53.41 1.26
N SER A 4 -46.64 -53.37 0.97
CA SER A 4 -45.72 -52.39 1.54
C SER A 4 -44.91 -51.75 0.41
N LEU A 5 -45.27 -50.50 0.08
CA LEU A 5 -44.43 -49.60 -0.70
C LEU A 5 -43.25 -49.20 0.18
N CYS A 6 -42.03 -49.47 -0.27
CA CYS A 6 -40.83 -48.89 0.32
C CYS A 6 -40.31 -47.79 -0.61
N THR A 7 -40.56 -46.56 -0.19
CA THR A 7 -40.20 -45.32 -0.88
C THR A 7 -38.68 -45.16 -0.91
N LEU A 8 -38.08 -45.08 -2.11
CA LEU A 8 -36.67 -44.72 -2.27
C LEU A 8 -36.51 -43.22 -2.03
N ALA A 9 -35.85 -42.82 -0.95
CA ALA A 9 -35.52 -41.43 -0.68
C ALA A 9 -34.28 -41.02 -1.50
N ILE A 10 -34.43 -39.99 -2.33
CA ILE A 10 -33.33 -39.33 -3.04
C ILE A 10 -32.60 -38.45 -2.01
N VAL A 11 -31.35 -38.80 -1.68
CA VAL A 11 -30.48 -37.94 -0.88
C VAL A 11 -29.86 -36.90 -1.82
N ALA A 12 -30.34 -35.66 -1.75
CA ALA A 12 -29.69 -34.53 -2.37
C ALA A 12 -28.42 -34.18 -1.57
N ALA A 13 -27.24 -34.35 -2.17
CA ALA A 13 -26.00 -33.83 -1.61
C ALA A 13 -25.98 -32.31 -1.83
N ALA A 14 -26.15 -31.55 -0.74
CA ALA A 14 -25.88 -30.11 -0.75
C ALA A 14 -24.35 -29.92 -0.82
N LEU A 15 -23.87 -29.28 -1.89
CA LEU A 15 -22.52 -28.76 -1.95
C LEU A 15 -22.49 -27.48 -1.10
N ASP A 16 -21.93 -27.58 0.10
CA ASP A 16 -21.61 -26.42 0.92
C ASP A 16 -20.46 -25.65 0.24
N VAL A 17 -20.83 -24.65 -0.58
CA VAL A 17 -19.89 -23.59 -0.94
C VAL A 17 -19.78 -22.67 0.27
N ALA A 18 -18.82 -22.97 1.14
CA ALA A 18 -18.37 -22.03 2.16
C ALA A 18 -17.70 -20.85 1.45
N ALA A 19 -18.46 -19.79 1.18
CA ALA A 19 -17.91 -18.49 0.84
C ALA A 19 -17.05 -18.03 2.03
N ALA A 20 -15.73 -18.04 1.86
CA ALA A 20 -14.81 -17.48 2.83
C ALA A 20 -15.08 -15.97 2.94
N THR A 21 -15.81 -15.58 3.98
CA THR A 21 -15.91 -14.20 4.42
C THR A 21 -14.52 -13.77 4.88
N GLN A 22 -13.84 -12.97 4.04
CA GLN A 22 -12.68 -12.24 4.49
C GLN A 22 -13.16 -11.19 5.50
N ASN A 23 -13.01 -11.51 6.79
CA ASN A 23 -13.04 -10.51 7.86
C ASN A 23 -11.86 -9.57 7.65
N VAL A 24 -12.10 -8.43 7.01
CA VAL A 24 -11.20 -7.27 7.08
C VAL A 24 -11.39 -6.69 8.47
N SER A 25 -10.56 -7.10 9.43
CA SER A 25 -10.49 -6.44 10.72
C SER A 25 -9.92 -5.04 10.51
N HIS A 26 -10.79 -4.04 10.65
CA HIS A 26 -10.37 -2.66 10.84
C HIS A 26 -9.68 -2.60 12.21
N HIS A 27 -8.36 -2.66 12.22
CA HIS A 27 -7.58 -2.50 13.44
C HIS A 27 -7.50 -1.02 13.79
N ASP A 28 -8.49 -0.55 14.52
CA ASP A 28 -8.40 0.69 15.29
C ASP A 28 -7.52 0.41 16.51
N GLU A 29 -6.21 0.65 16.40
CA GLU A 29 -5.31 0.56 17.55
C GLU A 29 -5.61 1.69 18.55
N VAL A 30 -6.20 1.32 19.69
CA VAL A 30 -6.34 2.16 20.89
C VAL A 30 -5.00 2.19 21.62
N GLY A 31 -4.04 2.91 21.05
CA GLY A 31 -2.80 3.34 21.70
C GLY A 31 -2.68 4.84 21.53
N MET A 32 -2.18 5.57 22.53
CA MET A 32 -1.93 7.01 22.42
C MET A 32 -0.86 7.24 21.33
N VAL A 33 -1.29 7.42 20.08
CA VAL A 33 -0.41 7.85 18.99
C VAL A 33 -0.18 9.34 19.22
N VAL A 34 1.02 9.71 19.67
CA VAL A 34 1.47 11.08 19.45
C VAL A 34 1.53 11.24 17.94
N ARG A 35 0.56 11.99 17.39
CA ARG A 35 0.44 12.21 15.95
C ARG A 35 1.79 12.72 15.44
N ASP A 36 2.28 12.11 14.38
CA ASP A 36 3.52 12.49 13.70
C ASP A 36 4.82 12.15 14.44
N GLN A 37 4.78 11.28 15.46
CA GLN A 37 5.98 10.64 16.01
C GLN A 37 5.99 9.16 15.66
N PHE A 38 6.96 8.74 14.85
CA PHE A 38 7.11 7.36 14.43
C PHE A 38 8.26 6.69 15.20
N PRO A 39 8.17 5.40 15.52
CA PRO A 39 9.34 4.63 15.97
C PRO A 39 10.50 4.76 14.99
N THR A 40 11.75 4.57 15.44
CA THR A 40 12.97 4.82 14.64
C THR A 40 13.09 4.06 13.31
N SER A 41 12.26 3.03 13.08
CA SER A 41 12.19 2.25 11.83
C SER A 41 10.91 2.52 11.00
N GLN A 42 10.08 3.45 11.44
CA GLN A 42 8.83 3.82 10.82
C GLN A 42 8.87 5.28 10.39
N TRP A 43 8.13 5.57 9.33
CA TRP A 43 8.03 6.90 8.77
C TRP A 43 6.59 7.14 8.37
N GLY A 44 6.13 8.35 8.56
CA GLY A 44 4.99 8.82 7.81
C GLY A 44 5.45 9.42 6.49
N ILE A 45 4.67 9.24 5.43
CA ILE A 45 5.04 9.69 4.09
C ILE A 45 3.97 10.67 3.63
N LYS A 46 4.35 11.92 3.35
CA LYS A 46 3.41 12.96 2.90
C LYS A 46 3.71 13.35 1.47
N ARG A 47 2.68 13.70 0.71
CA ARG A 47 2.83 14.38 -0.58
C ARG A 47 3.50 15.74 -0.39
N ALA A 48 4.37 16.09 -1.30
CA ALA A 48 5.06 17.38 -1.31
C ALA A 48 5.17 17.95 -2.72
N ARG A 49 5.54 19.23 -2.80
CA ARG A 49 5.91 19.93 -4.03
C ARG A 49 7.20 20.69 -3.81
N VAL A 50 8.06 20.70 -4.82
CA VAL A 50 9.30 21.49 -4.82
C VAL A 50 9.10 22.69 -5.73
N HIS A 51 9.41 23.88 -5.23
CA HIS A 51 9.39 25.12 -6.01
C HIS A 51 10.79 25.46 -6.47
N TYR A 52 10.97 25.56 -7.78
CA TYR A 52 12.22 25.98 -8.41
C TYR A 52 12.18 27.47 -8.78
N PRO A 53 13.33 28.17 -8.75
CA PRO A 53 14.68 27.69 -8.43
C PRO A 53 15.03 27.70 -6.93
N ALA A 54 14.16 28.25 -6.07
CA ALA A 54 14.46 28.47 -4.65
C ALA A 54 14.67 27.18 -3.84
N GLY A 55 14.19 26.03 -4.34
CA GLY A 55 14.31 24.73 -3.65
C GLY A 55 13.42 24.63 -2.41
N THR A 56 12.46 25.54 -2.23
CA THR A 56 11.50 25.47 -1.14
C THR A 56 10.53 24.32 -1.35
N ILE A 57 10.05 23.74 -0.26
CA ILE A 57 9.16 22.58 -0.27
C ILE A 57 7.84 22.91 0.42
N ASP A 58 6.74 22.63 -0.28
CA ASP A 58 5.41 22.58 0.33
C ASP A 58 5.11 21.13 0.68
N ILE A 59 4.81 20.87 1.95
CA ILE A 59 4.36 19.55 2.42
C ILE A 59 2.86 19.63 2.63
N TYR A 60 2.10 18.86 1.85
CA TYR A 60 0.64 18.88 1.90
C TYR A 60 0.13 18.04 3.07
N ASP A 61 -1.08 18.36 3.55
CA ASP A 61 -1.83 17.47 4.44
C ASP A 61 -2.41 16.27 3.66
N ALA A 62 -1.54 15.41 3.15
CA ALA A 62 -1.85 14.25 2.34
C ALA A 62 -0.85 13.13 2.61
N TRP A 63 -1.15 12.32 3.61
CA TRP A 63 -0.39 11.15 4.04
C TRP A 63 -0.66 9.98 3.13
N LEU A 64 0.39 9.29 2.71
CA LEU A 64 0.27 7.99 2.05
C LEU A 64 -0.29 6.98 3.04
N THR A 65 -1.34 6.27 2.64
CA THR A 65 -2.04 5.28 3.45
C THR A 65 -2.41 4.07 2.62
N VAL A 66 -2.84 3.01 3.29
CA VAL A 66 -3.57 1.90 2.68
C VAL A 66 -4.97 1.88 3.28
N TRP A 67 -5.98 1.55 2.46
CA TRP A 67 -7.33 1.24 2.93
C TRP A 67 -7.93 0.18 2.00
N GLY A 68 -8.22 -1.00 2.52
CA GLY A 68 -8.90 -2.05 1.75
C GLY A 68 -8.07 -2.49 0.52
N GLY A 69 -6.75 -2.52 0.66
CA GLY A 69 -5.81 -2.83 -0.43
C GLY A 69 -5.53 -1.67 -1.37
N VAL A 70 -6.21 -0.52 -1.27
CA VAL A 70 -5.92 0.65 -2.12
C VAL A 70 -4.89 1.54 -1.44
N VAL A 71 -3.79 1.81 -2.14
CA VAL A 71 -2.81 2.82 -1.72
C VAL A 71 -3.33 4.18 -2.18
N ASN A 72 -3.45 5.14 -1.27
CA ASN A 72 -3.96 6.48 -1.56
C ASN A 72 -3.32 7.52 -0.64
N THR A 73 -3.68 8.79 -0.81
CA THR A 73 -3.36 9.80 0.19
C THR A 73 -4.58 10.31 0.93
N ARG A 74 -4.41 10.62 2.23
CA ARG A 74 -5.47 11.06 3.13
C ARG A 74 -4.99 12.19 4.05
N CYS A 75 -5.90 13.04 4.50
CA CYS A 75 -5.57 14.13 5.43
C CYS A 75 -5.18 13.62 6.83
N THR A 76 -4.57 14.47 7.66
CA THR A 76 -4.12 14.13 9.03
C THR A 76 -5.28 13.60 9.89
N ASN A 77 -6.45 14.22 9.77
CA ASN A 77 -7.66 13.85 10.52
C ASN A 77 -8.53 12.80 9.81
N CYS A 78 -8.07 12.28 8.68
CA CYS A 78 -8.77 11.25 7.91
C CYS A 78 -8.33 9.85 8.36
N GLY A 79 -9.16 8.84 8.09
CA GLY A 79 -8.81 7.43 8.34
C GLY A 79 -7.62 6.94 7.52
N GLY A 80 -7.20 5.69 7.78
CA GLY A 80 -6.09 5.02 7.11
C GLY A 80 -4.76 5.13 7.87
N GLY A 81 -4.00 4.03 7.89
CA GLY A 81 -2.72 3.91 8.57
C GLY A 81 -1.64 4.75 7.89
N LYS A 82 -1.03 5.68 8.62
CA LYS A 82 -0.04 6.64 8.09
C LYS A 82 1.40 6.20 8.34
N ALA A 83 1.60 5.22 9.20
CA ALA A 83 2.90 4.66 9.52
C ALA A 83 3.32 3.63 8.47
N TRP A 84 4.51 3.83 7.92
CA TRP A 84 5.16 2.92 7.00
C TRP A 84 6.46 2.42 7.62
N GLN A 85 6.58 1.11 7.77
CA GLN A 85 7.83 0.49 8.15
C GLN A 85 8.67 0.22 6.91
N VAL A 86 9.92 0.65 6.98
CA VAL A 86 10.96 0.32 6.00
C VAL A 86 11.45 -1.10 6.27
N MET A 87 11.47 -1.94 5.23
CA MET A 87 11.85 -3.35 5.30
C MET A 87 12.88 -3.68 4.21
N ALA A 88 13.60 -4.78 4.39
CA ALA A 88 14.57 -5.28 3.42
C ALA A 88 14.01 -6.48 2.63
N SER A 89 14.19 -6.45 1.31
CA SER A 89 13.99 -7.62 0.45
C SER A 89 15.21 -8.56 0.46
N ASN A 90 15.04 -9.76 -0.09
CA ASN A 90 16.13 -10.72 -0.28
C ASN A 90 16.96 -10.45 -1.56
N ALA A 91 16.48 -9.57 -2.45
CA ALA A 91 17.11 -9.30 -3.74
C ALA A 91 18.13 -8.14 -3.71
N GLY A 92 18.33 -7.51 -2.55
CA GLY A 92 19.22 -6.36 -2.40
C GLY A 92 19.94 -6.33 -1.05
N ASN A 93 20.90 -5.40 -0.93
CA ASN A 93 21.64 -5.17 0.30
C ASN A 93 20.95 -4.13 1.21
N GLY A 94 19.61 -4.03 1.23
CA GLY A 94 19.03 -2.89 1.93
C GLY A 94 17.52 -2.80 2.04
N ASN A 95 17.17 -1.70 2.68
CA ASN A 95 15.86 -1.16 3.00
C ASN A 95 15.14 -0.67 1.72
N ASP A 96 14.50 -1.59 0.98
CA ASP A 96 13.88 -1.33 -0.32
C ASP A 96 12.40 -1.70 -0.40
N MET A 97 11.79 -2.10 0.71
CA MET A 97 10.36 -2.38 0.82
C MET A 97 9.68 -1.41 1.78
N LEU A 98 8.40 -1.13 1.57
CA LEU A 98 7.57 -0.26 2.43
C LEU A 98 6.31 -1.02 2.85
N ARG A 99 6.16 -1.28 4.15
CA ARG A 99 4.98 -1.92 4.74
C ARG A 99 4.14 -0.91 5.48
N ASN A 100 2.86 -0.80 5.13
CA ASN A 100 1.91 -0.09 5.95
C ASN A 100 1.71 -0.84 7.28
N VAL A 101 1.93 -0.15 8.40
CA VAL A 101 1.94 -0.79 9.73
C VAL A 101 0.53 -1.22 10.15
N GLN A 102 -0.48 -0.39 9.86
CA GLN A 102 -1.86 -0.65 10.27
C GLN A 102 -2.47 -1.82 9.47
N ASP A 103 -2.35 -1.77 8.15
CA ASP A 103 -2.95 -2.76 7.26
C ASP A 103 -2.07 -4.01 7.09
N ASN A 104 -0.82 -3.98 7.55
CA ASN A 104 0.17 -5.04 7.37
C ASN A 104 0.36 -5.45 5.89
N GLN A 105 0.29 -4.47 4.99
CA GLN A 105 0.42 -4.64 3.55
C GLN A 105 1.62 -3.87 3.01
N CYS A 106 2.37 -4.49 2.12
CA CYS A 106 3.49 -3.89 1.41
C CYS A 106 3.02 -3.16 0.16
N LEU A 107 3.68 -2.05 -0.16
CA LEU A 107 3.51 -1.33 -1.41
C LEU A 107 3.95 -2.23 -2.58
N ASP A 108 3.02 -2.56 -3.46
CA ASP A 108 3.23 -3.51 -4.56
C ASP A 108 2.76 -2.89 -5.89
N ALA A 109 3.59 -3.01 -6.93
CA ALA A 109 3.24 -2.64 -8.29
C ALA A 109 3.14 -3.87 -9.21
N TYR A 110 1.92 -4.26 -9.54
CA TYR A 110 1.63 -5.50 -10.27
C TYR A 110 1.11 -5.21 -11.68
N THR A 111 1.39 -6.11 -12.61
CA THR A 111 0.88 -6.02 -13.98
C THR A 111 -0.44 -6.76 -14.13
N VAL A 112 -1.32 -6.21 -14.95
CA VAL A 112 -2.54 -6.87 -15.41
C VAL A 112 -2.48 -6.98 -16.93
N ALA A 113 -2.91 -8.13 -17.46
CA ALA A 113 -2.91 -8.35 -18.91
C ALA A 113 -3.76 -7.27 -19.60
N GLY A 114 -3.16 -6.59 -20.59
CA GLY A 114 -3.80 -5.51 -21.35
C GLY A 114 -3.50 -4.10 -20.82
N ASP A 115 -2.92 -3.95 -19.64
CA ASP A 115 -2.49 -2.64 -19.15
C ASP A 115 -1.14 -2.23 -19.75
N THR A 116 -0.96 -0.92 -19.96
CA THR A 116 0.28 -0.33 -20.46
C THR A 116 1.25 0.04 -19.33
N THR A 117 0.76 0.14 -18.11
CA THR A 117 1.56 0.44 -16.91
C THR A 117 1.14 -0.47 -15.74
N PRO A 118 2.05 -0.79 -14.80
CA PRO A 118 1.68 -1.54 -13.61
C PRO A 118 0.67 -0.76 -12.76
N ARG A 119 -0.23 -1.48 -12.10
CA ARG A 119 -1.15 -0.94 -11.08
C ARG A 119 -0.48 -0.95 -9.72
N VAL A 120 -0.95 -0.11 -8.81
CA VAL A 120 -0.44 -0.04 -7.44
C VAL A 120 -1.51 -0.51 -6.47
N HIS A 121 -1.12 -1.32 -5.49
CA HIS A 121 -1.99 -1.70 -4.38
C HIS A 121 -1.17 -2.04 -3.12
N GLY A 122 -1.86 -2.26 -2.02
CA GLY A 122 -1.32 -2.93 -0.84
C GLY A 122 -1.48 -4.43 -1.00
N TYR A 123 -0.40 -5.19 -0.80
CA TYR A 123 -0.42 -6.64 -0.88
C TYR A 123 0.33 -7.31 0.27
N ALA A 124 0.16 -8.61 0.45
CA ALA A 124 0.92 -9.36 1.45
C ALA A 124 2.44 -9.19 1.22
N CYS A 125 3.18 -8.89 2.29
CA CYS A 125 4.61 -8.68 2.22
C CYS A 125 5.37 -9.97 1.90
N ASP A 126 6.14 -9.98 0.82
CA ASP A 126 7.04 -11.08 0.46
C ASP A 126 8.43 -10.52 0.10
N PRO A 127 9.49 -10.81 0.90
CA PRO A 127 10.85 -10.36 0.62
C PRO A 127 11.43 -10.81 -0.72
N ASN A 128 10.84 -11.80 -1.39
CA ASN A 128 11.28 -12.27 -2.70
C ASN A 128 10.47 -11.66 -3.86
N ASN A 129 9.38 -10.95 -3.58
CA ASN A 129 8.53 -10.36 -4.61
C ASN A 129 9.17 -9.10 -5.20
N SER A 130 9.54 -9.17 -6.48
CA SER A 130 10.16 -8.05 -7.21
C SER A 130 9.25 -6.83 -7.39
N ASN A 131 7.93 -7.00 -7.28
CA ASN A 131 6.95 -5.92 -7.40
C ASN A 131 6.91 -5.01 -6.16
N GLN A 132 7.51 -5.46 -5.06
CA GLN A 132 7.51 -4.77 -3.77
C GLN A 132 8.83 -4.04 -3.49
N GLN A 133 9.70 -3.95 -4.50
CA GLN A 133 11.04 -3.39 -4.36
C GLN A 133 11.13 -2.00 -4.98
N TRP A 134 11.61 -1.06 -4.18
CA TRP A 134 11.59 0.37 -4.47
C TRP A 134 12.93 1.01 -4.15
N TYR A 135 13.27 2.06 -4.90
CA TYR A 135 14.34 2.98 -4.58
C TYR A 135 13.75 4.29 -4.05
N TYR A 136 14.22 4.69 -2.88
CA TYR A 136 13.88 5.97 -2.27
C TYR A 136 15.08 6.49 -1.48
N GLY A 137 15.28 7.81 -1.46
CA GLY A 137 16.42 8.46 -0.84
C GLY A 137 15.97 9.60 0.06
N ALA A 138 15.95 9.36 1.37
CA ALA A 138 15.54 10.37 2.36
C ALA A 138 16.64 11.40 2.72
N LYS A 139 17.80 11.39 2.04
CA LYS A 139 19.05 11.88 2.66
C LYS A 139 19.66 13.18 2.12
N TYR A 140 19.23 13.73 0.98
CA TYR A 140 19.85 14.96 0.44
C TYR A 140 18.90 16.14 0.33
N TYR A 141 17.60 15.88 0.26
CA TYR A 141 16.57 16.91 0.21
C TYR A 141 15.46 16.51 1.18
N SER A 142 14.72 17.48 1.71
CA SER A 142 13.52 17.23 2.53
C SER A 142 12.38 16.53 1.76
N TRP A 143 12.66 16.06 0.54
CA TRP A 143 11.80 15.29 -0.34
C TRP A 143 12.56 14.14 -1.02
N SER A 144 11.81 13.13 -1.43
CA SER A 144 12.26 11.96 -2.18
C SER A 144 11.22 11.59 -3.24
N ARG A 145 11.62 10.71 -4.16
CA ARG A 145 10.70 9.92 -4.97
C ARG A 145 10.70 8.48 -4.48
N ILE A 146 9.67 7.73 -4.81
CA ILE A 146 9.58 6.28 -4.57
C ILE A 146 9.55 5.63 -5.95
N MET A 147 10.72 5.22 -6.43
CA MET A 147 10.93 4.70 -7.78
C MET A 147 10.83 3.17 -7.76
N HIS A 148 10.17 2.56 -8.73
CA HIS A 148 10.12 1.10 -8.78
C HIS A 148 11.48 0.52 -9.19
N ARG A 149 11.89 -0.60 -8.60
CA ARG A 149 13.20 -1.21 -8.88
C ARG A 149 13.31 -1.85 -10.27
N HIS A 150 12.30 -2.62 -10.66
CA HIS A 150 12.22 -3.24 -11.99
C HIS A 150 11.80 -2.22 -13.08
N TYR A 151 10.68 -1.54 -12.89
CA TYR A 151 10.19 -0.46 -13.76
C TYR A 151 10.88 0.88 -13.47
N SER A 152 12.20 0.98 -13.68
CA SER A 152 13.02 2.10 -13.20
C SER A 152 12.67 3.49 -13.76
N SER A 153 11.89 3.57 -14.84
CA SER A 153 11.35 4.82 -15.38
C SER A 153 10.09 5.30 -14.68
N TYR A 154 9.50 4.46 -13.82
CA TYR A 154 8.24 4.73 -13.15
C TYR A 154 8.42 4.98 -11.65
N CYS A 155 7.65 5.92 -11.16
CA CYS A 155 7.54 6.28 -9.76
C CYS A 155 6.12 6.01 -9.26
N LEU A 156 6.00 5.84 -7.95
CA LEU A 156 4.74 5.99 -7.26
C LEU A 156 4.26 7.44 -7.44
N CYS A 157 3.09 7.62 -8.03
CA CYS A 157 2.45 8.91 -8.20
C CYS A 157 1.11 8.90 -7.45
N VAL A 158 0.82 9.97 -6.69
CA VAL A 158 -0.47 10.10 -5.99
C VAL A 158 -0.92 11.56 -5.97
N GLY A 159 -2.17 11.81 -6.34
CA GLY A 159 -2.80 13.13 -6.14
C GLY A 159 -3.11 13.40 -4.67
N ILE A 160 -3.35 14.66 -4.29
CA ILE A 160 -3.84 15.01 -2.95
C ILE A 160 -5.24 14.43 -2.78
N GLY A 161 -5.42 13.50 -1.84
CA GLY A 161 -6.71 12.81 -1.63
C GLY A 161 -7.03 11.73 -2.67
N GLY A 162 -6.10 11.43 -3.59
CA GLY A 162 -6.30 10.48 -4.69
C GLY A 162 -5.68 9.10 -4.44
N ASP A 163 -6.00 8.17 -5.34
CA ASP A 163 -5.42 6.83 -5.37
C ASP A 163 -4.06 6.83 -6.10
N ALA A 164 -3.21 5.88 -5.71
CA ALA A 164 -1.88 5.73 -6.24
C ALA A 164 -1.86 5.04 -7.60
N TYR A 165 -0.87 5.41 -8.41
CA TYR A 165 -0.60 4.79 -9.71
C TYR A 165 0.89 4.85 -10.03
N MET A 166 1.30 4.09 -11.04
CA MET A 166 2.64 4.19 -11.61
C MET A 166 2.66 5.27 -12.69
N GLY A 167 3.46 6.31 -12.50
CA GLY A 167 3.62 7.43 -13.43
C GLY A 167 5.08 7.81 -13.69
N SER A 168 5.30 8.84 -14.48
CA SER A 168 6.65 9.35 -14.75
C SER A 168 7.24 9.97 -13.48
N CYS A 169 8.51 9.67 -13.20
CA CYS A 169 9.21 10.24 -12.05
C CYS A 169 9.36 11.77 -12.09
N ASN A 170 9.16 12.41 -13.25
CA ASN A 170 9.25 13.86 -13.35
C ASN A 170 7.95 14.59 -13.00
N GLU A 171 6.88 13.86 -12.67
CA GLU A 171 5.60 14.46 -12.30
C GLU A 171 5.62 15.06 -10.89
N ASP A 172 4.90 16.16 -10.70
CA ASP A 172 4.76 16.84 -9.39
C ASP A 172 4.14 15.90 -8.34
N ASN A 173 3.29 14.95 -8.76
CA ASN A 173 2.61 13.94 -7.94
C ASN A 173 3.54 12.80 -7.42
N ALA A 174 4.80 12.76 -7.87
CA ALA A 174 5.79 11.74 -7.50
C ALA A 174 6.72 12.16 -6.34
N ILE A 175 6.49 13.35 -5.78
CA ILE A 175 7.35 13.97 -4.76
C ILE A 175 6.80 13.72 -3.34
N PHE A 176 7.58 13.11 -2.46
CA PHE A 176 7.16 12.80 -1.10
C PHE A 176 8.13 13.34 -0.07
N SER A 177 7.66 13.65 1.12
CA SER A 177 8.49 13.93 2.30
C SER A 177 8.31 12.81 3.32
N PHE A 178 9.42 12.29 3.84
CA PHE A 178 9.44 11.27 4.89
C PHE A 178 9.54 11.98 6.24
N ILE A 179 8.58 11.73 7.11
CA ILE A 179 8.41 12.32 8.44
C ILE A 179 8.73 11.23 9.46
N GLY A 180 9.70 11.46 10.34
CA GLY A 180 10.14 10.54 11.40
C GLY A 180 9.78 11.08 12.78
#